data_AF-A0A9P3BCM5-F1
#
_entry.id   AF-A0A9P3BCM5-F1
#
_cell.length_a   1.000
_cell.length_b   1.000
_cell.length_c   1.000
_cell.angle_alpha   90.00
_cell.angle_beta   90.00
_cell.angle_gamma   90.00
#
_symmetry.space_group_name_H-M   'P 1'
#
loop_
_entity.id
_entity.type
_entity.pdbx_description
1 polymer ?
#
loop_
_entity_poly.entity_id
_entity_poly.type
_entity_poly.pdbx_seq_one_letter_code
_entity_poly.pdbx_strand_id
1 'polypeptide(L)'
;MDKTTVRAWDPTAPSLLWAHQIRRENIHLVNQLDSTRADLAGAISTINELKQQLNELRERAQTADTSHDTCDRKLQDITGRIETRLEDISSRIGSLERESRRLKDKLDGIERGCSEDELGKSIQRRVLDEVRVWFMREKEVLQGRMGCPQGGGSMGVKQASPDPDIVPDSMRLEESAQFTRKDSLRTLTETTWGSASHSQRSSSQVDHDLGRNRIPEHDSATLPHIRQARRDLEAYLSSVEDVRAQLPPRKREGEVVEAFVRGLDDAGTRRRVEDKMDRAGWSWDTLAKIVRNEIERQHKPALEVKRAVKGDVEERVEVIQAPGEAHMSRPRKKQRRFIPIVPADEDDLIV
;
A
#
# COMPACT_ATOMS: atom_id res chain seq x y z
N MET A 1 36.88 -52.79 95.63
CA MET A 1 38.18 -52.08 95.59
C MET A 1 38.70 -52.25 94.19
N ASP A 2 38.35 -51.29 93.33
CA ASP A 2 38.53 -51.43 91.89
C ASP A 2 39.91 -50.90 91.53
N LYS A 3 40.76 -51.82 91.06
CA LYS A 3 42.13 -51.53 90.66
C LYS A 3 42.07 -50.72 89.37
N THR A 4 42.30 -49.41 89.48
CA THR A 4 42.55 -48.53 88.34
C THR A 4 43.86 -48.94 87.69
N THR A 5 43.77 -49.75 86.64
CA THR A 5 44.90 -50.06 85.76
C THR A 5 45.31 -48.77 85.05
N VAL A 6 46.43 -48.20 85.49
CA VAL A 6 47.08 -47.06 84.83
C VAL A 6 47.43 -47.49 83.41
N ARG A 7 46.74 -46.89 82.44
CA ARG A 7 46.93 -47.17 81.01
C ARG A 7 48.32 -46.71 80.61
N ALA A 8 49.19 -47.64 80.24
CA ALA A 8 50.53 -47.33 79.74
C ALA A 8 50.41 -46.44 78.50
N TRP A 9 51.11 -45.31 78.50
CA TRP A 9 51.13 -44.36 77.40
C TRP A 9 51.85 -44.99 76.20
N ASP A 10 51.16 -45.10 75.07
CA ASP A 10 51.75 -45.61 73.83
C ASP A 10 52.45 -44.44 73.11
N PRO A 11 53.79 -44.46 72.98
CA PRO A 11 54.55 -43.40 72.32
C PRO A 11 54.25 -43.28 70.82
N THR A 12 53.52 -44.24 70.21
CA THR A 12 53.09 -44.17 68.80
C THR A 12 51.73 -43.50 68.59
N ALA A 13 50.97 -43.22 69.66
CA ALA A 13 49.67 -42.56 69.56
C ALA A 13 49.73 -41.14 68.93
N PRO A 14 50.74 -40.29 69.22
CA PRO A 14 50.87 -38.98 68.57
C PRO A 14 51.14 -39.07 67.06
N SER A 15 51.90 -40.07 66.59
CA SER A 15 52.19 -40.23 65.16
C SER A 15 50.98 -40.73 64.36
N LEU A 16 50.13 -41.57 64.97
CA LEU A 16 48.87 -42.01 64.36
C LEU A 16 47.85 -40.87 64.20
N LEU A 17 47.72 -40.00 65.21
CA LEU A 17 46.85 -38.83 65.12
C LEU A 17 47.30 -37.86 64.03
N TRP A 18 48.60 -37.63 63.92
CA TRP A 18 49.17 -36.77 62.89
C TRP A 18 48.99 -37.36 61.47
N ALA A 19 49.25 -38.66 61.29
CA ALA A 19 49.01 -39.36 60.03
C ALA A 19 47.52 -39.30 59.61
N HIS A 20 46.61 -39.44 60.57
CA HIS A 20 45.18 -39.33 60.31
C HIS A 20 44.76 -37.89 59.94
N GLN A 21 45.34 -36.87 60.60
CA GLN A 21 45.10 -35.47 60.26
C GLN A 21 45.58 -35.15 58.83
N ILE A 22 46.79 -35.57 58.47
CA ILE A 22 47.32 -35.43 57.10
C ILE A 22 46.40 -36.11 56.09
N ARG A 23 45.88 -37.30 56.40
CA ARG A 23 44.95 -38.00 55.51
C ARG A 23 43.67 -37.20 55.28
N ARG A 24 43.11 -36.57 56.33
CA ARG A 24 41.92 -35.72 56.20
C ARG A 24 42.19 -34.48 55.35
N GLU A 25 43.31 -33.80 55.58
CA GLU A 25 43.73 -32.64 54.80
C GLU A 25 43.96 -33.03 53.33
N ASN A 26 44.63 -34.15 53.05
CA ASN A 26 44.82 -34.65 51.70
C ASN A 26 43.49 -34.97 51.02
N ILE A 27 42.54 -35.62 51.70
CA ILE A 27 41.19 -35.87 51.15
C ILE A 27 40.49 -34.54 50.84
N HIS A 28 40.59 -33.55 51.73
CA HIS A 28 40.00 -32.24 51.52
C HIS A 28 40.60 -31.52 50.31
N LEU A 29 41.93 -31.51 50.18
CA LEU A 29 42.64 -30.91 49.04
C LEU A 29 42.31 -31.62 47.72
N VAL A 30 42.22 -32.95 47.72
CA VAL A 30 41.81 -33.73 46.54
C VAL A 30 40.38 -33.36 46.13
N ASN A 31 39.44 -33.28 47.08
CA ASN A 31 38.08 -32.86 46.78
C ASN A 31 38.00 -31.43 46.21
N GLN A 32 38.81 -30.50 46.73
CA GLN A 32 38.91 -29.15 46.17
C GLN A 32 39.49 -29.17 44.75
N LEU A 33 40.53 -29.98 44.50
CA LEU A 33 41.12 -30.14 43.18
C LEU A 33 40.10 -30.72 42.19
N ASP A 34 39.35 -31.74 42.60
CA ASP A 34 38.32 -32.34 41.75
C ASP A 34 37.17 -31.35 41.46
N SER A 35 36.74 -30.56 42.45
CA SER A 35 35.75 -29.49 42.26
C SER A 35 36.24 -28.44 41.26
N THR A 36 37.46 -27.90 41.45
CA THR A 36 38.02 -26.89 40.54
C THR A 36 38.25 -27.45 39.13
N ARG A 37 38.57 -28.74 39.02
CA ARG A 37 38.67 -29.44 37.73
C ARG A 37 37.32 -29.58 37.04
N ALA A 38 36.27 -29.91 37.79
CA ALA A 38 34.90 -29.97 37.26
C ALA A 38 34.43 -28.58 36.78
N ASP A 39 34.70 -27.54 37.56
CA ASP A 39 34.40 -26.14 37.20
C ASP A 39 35.16 -25.71 35.93
N LEU A 40 36.45 -26.04 35.83
CA LEU A 40 37.26 -25.78 34.65
C LEU A 40 36.72 -26.51 33.41
N ALA A 41 36.32 -27.77 33.55
CA ALA A 41 35.71 -28.53 32.45
C ALA A 41 34.36 -27.92 32.01
N GLY A 42 33.57 -27.43 32.97
CA GLY A 42 32.35 -26.67 32.72
C GLY A 42 32.63 -25.38 31.94
N ALA A 43 33.61 -24.59 32.40
CA ALA A 43 34.02 -23.36 31.73
C ALA A 43 34.58 -23.60 30.31
N ILE A 44 35.33 -24.67 30.09
CA ILE A 44 35.80 -25.05 28.74
C ILE A 44 34.62 -25.39 27.83
N SER A 45 33.63 -26.10 28.36
CA SER A 45 32.43 -26.48 27.60
C SER A 45 31.61 -25.24 27.20
N THR A 46 31.41 -24.28 28.11
CA THR A 46 30.72 -23.02 27.79
C THR A 46 31.50 -22.16 26.81
N ILE A 47 32.84 -22.11 26.90
CA ILE A 47 33.69 -21.42 25.91
C ILE A 47 33.54 -22.04 24.52
N ASN A 48 33.49 -23.36 24.42
CA ASN A 48 33.32 -24.04 23.13
C ASN A 48 31.94 -23.80 22.54
N GLU A 49 30.88 -23.82 23.35
CA GLU A 49 29.52 -23.46 22.93
C GLU A 49 29.45 -22.02 22.41
N LEU A 50 30.01 -21.05 23.15
CA LEU A 50 30.04 -19.65 22.72
C LEU A 50 30.84 -19.47 21.42
N LYS A 51 31.93 -20.22 21.23
CA LYS A 51 32.69 -20.22 19.97
C LYS A 51 31.85 -20.76 18.81
N GLN A 52 31.08 -21.82 19.03
CA GLN A 52 30.18 -22.35 18.01
C GLN A 52 29.12 -21.32 17.64
N GLN A 53 28.46 -20.71 18.64
CA GLN A 53 27.45 -19.67 18.42
C GLN A 53 28.02 -18.44 17.68
N LEU A 54 29.25 -18.04 18.01
CA LEU A 54 29.94 -16.95 17.31
C LEU A 54 30.19 -17.29 15.84
N ASN A 55 30.63 -18.52 15.55
CA ASN A 55 30.83 -18.97 14.17
C ASN A 55 29.51 -19.02 13.40
N GLU A 56 28.43 -19.53 13.99
CA GLU A 56 27.10 -19.51 13.36
C GLU A 56 26.60 -18.09 13.08
N LEU A 57 26.78 -17.16 14.02
CA LEU A 57 26.43 -15.75 13.82
C LEU A 57 27.27 -15.11 12.72
N ARG A 58 28.56 -15.46 12.63
CA ARG A 58 29.45 -14.99 11.56
C ARG A 58 29.00 -15.50 10.19
N GLU A 59 28.63 -16.77 10.08
CA GLU A 59 28.09 -17.34 8.84
C GLU A 59 26.77 -16.68 8.45
N ARG A 60 25.85 -16.50 9.41
CA ARG A 60 24.60 -15.76 9.18
C ARG A 60 24.84 -14.33 8.70
N ALA A 61 25.79 -13.62 9.30
CA ALA A 61 26.18 -12.27 8.86
C ALA A 61 26.70 -12.28 7.41
N GLN A 62 27.60 -13.20 7.06
CA GLN A 62 28.13 -13.33 5.69
C GLN A 62 27.03 -13.66 4.66
N THR A 63 26.09 -14.55 5.01
CA THR A 63 24.96 -14.85 4.12
C THR A 63 24.03 -13.64 3.95
N ALA A 64 23.83 -12.85 5.01
CA ALA A 64 23.06 -11.62 4.94
C ALA A 64 23.75 -10.58 4.03
N ASP A 65 25.07 -10.40 4.17
CA ASP A 65 25.86 -9.47 3.35
C ASP A 65 25.80 -9.84 1.85
N THR A 66 25.99 -11.12 1.51
CA THR A 66 25.90 -11.57 0.10
C THR A 66 24.49 -11.41 -0.48
N SER A 67 23.45 -11.58 0.34
CA SER A 67 22.07 -11.33 -0.07
C SER A 67 21.78 -9.84 -0.28
N HIS A 68 22.37 -8.97 0.56
CA HIS A 68 22.29 -7.52 0.44
C HIS A 68 22.96 -7.05 -0.86
N ASP A 69 24.18 -7.49 -1.13
CA ASP A 69 24.90 -7.19 -2.37
C ASP A 69 24.10 -7.62 -3.61
N THR A 70 23.43 -8.77 -3.53
CA THR A 70 22.59 -9.27 -4.62
C THR A 70 21.34 -8.40 -4.81
N CYS A 71 20.74 -7.92 -3.73
CA CYS A 71 19.62 -6.98 -3.78
C CYS A 71 20.05 -5.63 -4.37
N ASP A 72 21.18 -5.08 -3.92
CA ASP A 72 21.73 -3.81 -4.42
C ASP A 72 22.00 -3.85 -5.91
N ARG A 73 22.58 -4.95 -6.42
CA ARG A 73 22.78 -5.13 -7.87
C ARG A 73 21.46 -5.13 -8.65
N LYS A 74 20.41 -5.77 -8.11
CA LYS A 74 19.08 -5.77 -8.73
C LYS A 74 18.45 -4.38 -8.71
N LEU A 75 18.61 -3.63 -7.62
CA LEU A 75 18.15 -2.25 -7.52
C LEU A 75 18.87 -1.36 -8.52
N GLN A 76 20.19 -1.50 -8.66
CA GLN A 76 20.98 -0.77 -9.66
C GLN A 76 20.53 -1.10 -11.10
N ASP A 77 20.28 -2.37 -11.42
CA ASP A 77 19.75 -2.78 -12.73
C ASP A 77 18.38 -2.15 -13.02
N ILE A 78 17.46 -2.19 -12.05
CA ILE A 78 16.13 -1.57 -12.19
C ILE A 78 16.26 -0.06 -12.39
N THR A 79 17.11 0.61 -11.59
CA THR A 79 17.36 2.05 -11.71
C THR A 79 17.89 2.39 -13.10
N GLY A 80 18.91 1.68 -13.61
CA GLY A 80 19.43 1.89 -14.96
C GLY A 80 18.39 1.65 -16.06
N ARG A 81 17.52 0.64 -15.91
CA ARG A 81 16.40 0.40 -16.83
C ARG A 81 15.34 1.51 -16.79
N ILE A 82 15.12 2.13 -15.64
CA ILE A 82 14.20 3.27 -15.53
C ILE A 82 14.83 4.51 -16.18
N GLU A 83 16.10 4.80 -15.90
CA GLU A 83 16.83 5.93 -16.49
C GLU A 83 16.85 5.86 -18.02
N THR A 84 17.17 4.70 -18.59
CA THR A 84 17.16 4.48 -20.05
C THR A 84 15.77 4.68 -20.67
N ARG A 85 14.70 4.24 -20.00
CA ARG A 85 13.32 4.48 -20.47
C ARG A 85 12.90 5.94 -20.34
N LEU A 86 13.34 6.64 -19.29
CA LEU A 86 13.08 8.07 -19.14
C LEU A 86 13.78 8.88 -20.22
N GLU A 87 15.02 8.54 -20.57
CA GLU A 87 15.76 9.17 -21.67
C GLU A 87 15.09 8.94 -23.03
N ASP A 88 14.61 7.71 -23.30
CA ASP A 88 13.86 7.39 -24.52
C ASP A 88 12.54 8.18 -24.62
N ILE A 89 11.76 8.23 -23.53
CA ILE A 89 10.52 9.01 -23.47
C ILE A 89 10.83 10.50 -23.68
N SER A 90 11.89 11.03 -23.04
CA SER A 90 12.28 12.44 -23.17
C SER A 90 12.69 12.77 -24.61
N SER A 91 13.43 11.87 -25.26
CA SER A 91 13.78 11.98 -26.69
C SER A 91 12.54 11.99 -27.58
N ARG A 92 11.56 11.12 -27.31
CA ARG A 92 10.31 11.05 -28.06
C ARG A 92 9.44 12.30 -27.86
N ILE A 93 9.36 12.83 -26.64
CA ILE A 93 8.69 14.11 -26.35
C ILE A 93 9.36 15.23 -27.15
N GLY A 94 10.69 15.34 -27.10
CA GLY A 94 11.44 16.34 -27.87
C GLY A 94 11.25 16.23 -29.39
N SER A 95 11.01 15.03 -29.93
CA SER A 95 10.61 14.85 -31.34
C SER A 95 9.21 15.38 -31.62
N LEU A 96 8.23 15.01 -30.78
CA LEU A 96 6.84 15.46 -30.91
C LEU A 96 6.71 16.98 -30.78
N GLU A 97 7.46 17.62 -29.87
CA GLU A 97 7.49 19.07 -29.73
C GLU A 97 8.04 19.79 -30.96
N ARG A 98 9.03 19.20 -31.65
CA ARG A 98 9.54 19.74 -32.92
C ARG A 98 8.51 19.59 -34.03
N GLU A 99 7.82 18.46 -34.11
CA GLU A 99 6.75 18.24 -35.10
C GLU A 99 5.56 19.17 -34.86
N SER A 100 5.14 19.33 -33.61
CA SER A 100 4.06 20.25 -33.22
C SER A 100 4.39 21.70 -33.60
N ARG A 101 5.61 22.16 -33.33
CA ARG A 101 6.10 23.47 -33.80
C ARG A 101 6.02 23.59 -35.32
N ARG A 102 6.51 22.60 -36.05
CA ARG A 102 6.46 22.58 -37.53
C ARG A 102 5.02 22.61 -38.07
N LEU A 103 4.10 21.89 -37.44
CA LEU A 103 2.68 21.89 -37.83
C LEU A 103 2.03 23.24 -37.55
N LYS A 104 2.34 23.85 -36.40
CA LYS A 104 1.90 25.19 -36.05
C LYS A 104 2.39 26.23 -37.06
N ASP A 105 3.68 26.19 -37.42
CA ASP A 105 4.24 27.10 -38.44
C ASP A 105 3.55 26.96 -39.81
N LYS A 106 3.20 25.71 -40.19
CA LYS A 106 2.42 25.44 -41.41
C LYS A 106 0.99 25.98 -41.32
N LEU A 107 0.33 25.79 -40.17
CA LEU A 107 -1.02 26.31 -39.94
C LEU A 107 -1.04 27.83 -40.01
N ASP A 108 -0.11 28.50 -39.33
CA ASP A 108 0.04 29.95 -39.38
C ASP A 108 0.34 30.44 -40.80
N GLY A 109 1.10 29.67 -41.58
CA GLY A 109 1.35 29.95 -43.00
C GLY A 109 0.09 29.87 -43.86
N ILE A 110 -0.75 28.85 -43.65
CA ILE A 110 -2.04 28.70 -44.33
C ILE A 110 -3.00 29.81 -43.88
N GLU A 111 -3.11 30.09 -42.59
CA GLU A 111 -3.97 31.14 -42.04
C GLU A 111 -3.62 32.51 -42.63
N ARG A 112 -2.32 32.83 -42.74
CA ARG A 112 -1.88 34.05 -43.44
C ARG A 112 -2.23 34.05 -44.93
N GLY A 113 -2.03 32.94 -45.63
CA GLY A 113 -2.36 32.82 -47.07
C GLY A 113 -3.85 32.81 -47.36
N CYS A 114 -4.67 32.35 -46.42
CA CYS A 114 -6.13 32.31 -46.47
C CYS A 114 -6.78 33.56 -45.88
N SER A 115 -6.02 34.57 -45.49
CA SER A 115 -6.59 35.84 -45.03
C SER A 115 -7.59 36.32 -46.07
N GLU A 116 -8.88 36.25 -45.69
CA GLU A 116 -10.06 36.41 -46.55
C GLU A 116 -10.07 37.74 -47.30
N ASP A 117 -9.20 38.65 -46.89
CA ASP A 117 -9.11 40.00 -47.38
C ASP A 117 -8.67 40.08 -48.85
N GLU A 118 -7.87 39.14 -49.38
CA GLU A 118 -7.52 39.16 -50.81
C GLU A 118 -8.50 38.36 -51.67
N LEU A 119 -8.78 37.12 -51.27
CA LEU A 119 -9.68 36.26 -52.03
C LEU A 119 -11.11 36.80 -51.98
N GLY A 120 -11.58 37.20 -50.79
CA GLY A 120 -12.88 37.81 -50.57
C GLY A 120 -13.04 39.12 -51.33
N LYS A 121 -12.04 40.01 -51.32
CA LYS A 121 -12.08 41.24 -52.16
C LYS A 121 -12.04 40.92 -53.66
N SER A 122 -11.40 39.83 -54.09
CA SER A 122 -11.40 39.41 -55.50
C SER A 122 -12.77 38.88 -55.94
N ILE A 123 -13.39 38.02 -55.11
CA ILE A 123 -14.71 37.46 -55.36
C ILE A 123 -15.74 38.58 -55.30
N GLN A 124 -15.69 39.44 -54.28
CA GLN A 124 -16.58 40.58 -54.14
C GLN A 124 -16.47 41.54 -55.33
N ARG A 125 -15.26 41.86 -55.81
CA ARG A 125 -15.08 42.67 -57.03
C ARG A 125 -15.71 41.98 -58.25
N ARG A 126 -15.44 40.70 -58.45
CA ARG A 126 -15.99 39.93 -59.58
C ARG A 126 -17.51 39.88 -59.57
N VAL A 127 -18.11 39.64 -58.40
CA VAL A 127 -19.58 39.65 -58.21
C VAL A 127 -20.14 41.04 -58.47
N LEU A 128 -19.51 42.09 -57.94
CA LEU A 128 -19.96 43.48 -58.17
C LEU A 128 -19.89 43.87 -59.65
N ASP A 129 -18.85 43.46 -60.37
CA ASP A 129 -18.71 43.71 -61.80
C ASP A 129 -19.77 42.95 -62.60
N GLU A 130 -20.04 41.69 -62.25
CA GLU A 130 -21.06 40.87 -62.92
C GLU A 130 -22.49 41.39 -62.69
N VAL A 131 -22.81 41.83 -61.47
CA VAL A 131 -24.07 42.52 -61.15
C VAL A 131 -24.19 43.81 -61.96
N ARG A 132 -23.10 44.57 -62.11
CA ARG A 132 -23.10 45.83 -62.88
C ARG A 132 -23.37 45.58 -64.37
N VAL A 133 -22.82 44.51 -64.95
CA VAL A 133 -23.10 44.09 -66.34
C VAL A 133 -24.55 43.67 -66.50
N TRP A 134 -25.10 42.93 -65.54
CA TRP A 134 -26.52 42.54 -65.54
C TRP A 134 -27.46 43.75 -65.57
N PHE A 135 -27.23 44.74 -64.69
CA PHE A 135 -28.02 45.97 -64.67
C PHE A 135 -27.94 46.79 -65.96
N MET A 136 -26.77 46.85 -66.60
CA MET A 136 -26.61 47.51 -67.90
C MET A 136 -27.45 46.83 -68.97
N ARG A 137 -27.42 45.50 -69.02
CA ARG A 137 -28.18 44.69 -69.99
C ARG A 137 -29.68 44.81 -69.76
N GLU A 138 -30.13 44.78 -68.51
CA GLU A 138 -31.54 44.94 -68.15
C GLU A 138 -32.05 46.36 -68.45
N LYS A 139 -31.23 47.38 -68.19
CA LYS A 139 -31.53 48.76 -68.56
C LYS A 139 -31.68 48.92 -70.08
N GLU A 140 -30.82 48.30 -70.89
CA GLU A 140 -30.95 48.30 -72.35
C GLU A 140 -32.26 47.64 -72.82
N VAL A 141 -32.67 46.53 -72.20
CA VAL A 141 -33.96 45.86 -72.48
C VAL A 141 -35.15 46.76 -72.13
N LEU A 142 -35.09 47.48 -71.00
CA LEU A 142 -36.15 48.39 -70.58
C LEU A 142 -36.20 49.68 -71.41
N GLN A 143 -35.04 50.22 -71.83
CA GLN A 143 -34.97 51.42 -72.66
C GLN A 143 -35.35 51.13 -74.13
N GLY A 144 -35.16 49.90 -74.61
CA GLY A 144 -35.61 49.45 -75.93
C GLY A 144 -37.12 49.20 -76.08
N ARG A 145 -37.91 49.31 -75.00
CA ARG A 145 -39.37 49.07 -75.01
C ARG A 145 -40.19 50.28 -74.59
N MET A 146 -39.73 51.50 -74.92
CA MET A 146 -40.53 52.71 -74.79
C MET A 146 -40.90 53.23 -76.19
N GLY A 147 -41.82 52.48 -76.81
CA GLY A 147 -42.38 52.76 -78.12
C GLY A 147 -43.74 52.12 -78.32
N CYS A 148 -44.70 52.37 -77.43
CA CYS A 148 -46.09 52.70 -77.80
C CYS A 148 -47.01 52.89 -76.58
N PRO A 149 -48.06 53.72 -76.72
CA PRO A 149 -48.95 54.10 -75.64
C PRO A 149 -50.26 53.26 -75.61
N GLN A 150 -50.99 53.44 -74.51
CA GLN A 150 -52.47 53.52 -74.47
C GLN A 150 -53.28 52.27 -74.07
N GLY A 151 -54.14 52.49 -73.07
CA GLY A 151 -55.31 51.68 -72.70
C GLY A 151 -55.01 50.64 -71.62
N GLY A 152 -55.67 50.55 -70.46
CA GLY A 152 -57.03 50.96 -70.09
C GLY A 152 -57.71 49.77 -69.41
N GLY A 153 -58.36 49.98 -68.26
CA GLY A 153 -59.18 48.99 -67.54
C GLY A 153 -58.38 48.21 -66.48
N SER A 154 -58.58 48.38 -65.17
CA SER A 154 -59.81 48.20 -64.38
C SER A 154 -60.50 46.87 -64.68
N MET A 155 -60.27 45.86 -63.84
CA MET A 155 -61.33 45.17 -63.07
C MET A 155 -60.69 44.13 -62.14
N GLY A 156 -61.12 44.14 -60.89
CA GLY A 156 -60.80 43.09 -59.93
C GLY A 156 -61.64 41.83 -60.14
N VAL A 157 -61.09 40.68 -59.78
CA VAL A 157 -61.84 39.44 -59.52
C VAL A 157 -61.17 38.68 -58.37
N LYS A 158 -62.02 38.18 -57.47
CA LYS A 158 -61.74 37.41 -56.25
C LYS A 158 -61.43 35.93 -56.55
N GLN A 159 -60.80 35.28 -55.55
CA GLN A 159 -60.94 33.87 -55.15
C GLN A 159 -60.58 32.75 -56.15
N ALA A 160 -59.62 31.90 -55.78
CA ALA A 160 -59.87 30.56 -55.21
C ALA A 160 -58.55 29.75 -55.07
N SER A 161 -58.49 28.96 -53.99
CA SER A 161 -57.50 27.91 -53.68
C SER A 161 -57.56 26.76 -54.71
N PRO A 162 -56.52 25.92 -54.88
CA PRO A 162 -56.40 24.74 -54.01
C PRO A 162 -54.98 24.39 -53.55
N ASP A 163 -54.93 23.87 -52.32
CA ASP A 163 -53.89 22.99 -51.76
C ASP A 163 -53.51 21.83 -52.71
N PRO A 164 -52.30 21.27 -52.58
CA PRO A 164 -52.25 19.94 -51.98
C PRO A 164 -51.17 19.81 -50.89
N ASP A 165 -51.68 19.58 -49.69
CA ASP A 165 -51.35 18.49 -48.77
C ASP A 165 -50.45 17.37 -49.33
N ILE A 166 -49.27 17.18 -48.73
CA ILE A 166 -48.65 15.90 -48.31
C ILE A 166 -47.55 16.23 -47.28
N VAL A 167 -47.82 15.84 -46.04
CA VAL A 167 -46.95 15.77 -44.85
C VAL A 167 -46.27 14.37 -44.79
N PRO A 168 -45.53 13.91 -43.75
CA PRO A 168 -44.60 14.53 -42.77
C PRO A 168 -43.25 13.78 -42.66
N ASP A 169 -42.23 14.37 -42.02
CA ASP A 169 -41.61 13.70 -40.84
C ASP A 169 -40.76 14.61 -39.95
N SER A 170 -41.29 14.84 -38.75
CA SER A 170 -40.61 14.68 -37.45
C SER A 170 -39.17 15.21 -37.26
N MET A 171 -39.05 16.48 -36.86
CA MET A 171 -38.07 16.87 -35.83
C MET A 171 -38.79 17.44 -34.62
N ARG A 172 -38.66 16.73 -33.49
CA ARG A 172 -39.15 17.17 -32.18
C ARG A 172 -38.41 18.45 -31.76
N LEU A 173 -39.14 19.56 -31.73
CA LEU A 173 -38.80 20.70 -30.89
C LEU A 173 -39.19 20.33 -29.45
N GLU A 174 -38.21 20.04 -28.61
CA GLU A 174 -38.41 20.18 -27.17
C GLU A 174 -38.39 21.66 -26.83
N GLU A 175 -39.59 22.14 -26.53
CA GLU A 175 -39.90 23.33 -25.78
C GLU A 175 -39.33 23.19 -24.36
N SER A 176 -38.38 24.05 -24.00
CA SER A 176 -37.99 24.26 -22.61
C SER A 176 -37.66 25.73 -22.40
N ALA A 177 -38.73 26.44 -22.00
CA ALA A 177 -38.79 27.49 -21.00
C ALA A 177 -37.92 28.76 -21.15
N GLN A 178 -38.66 29.87 -21.24
CA GLN A 178 -38.28 31.19 -20.77
C GLN A 178 -37.67 31.12 -19.36
N PHE A 179 -36.48 31.68 -19.16
CA PHE A 179 -35.98 32.03 -17.83
C PHE A 179 -36.03 33.54 -17.64
N THR A 180 -37.17 33.99 -17.10
CA THR A 180 -37.23 35.23 -16.32
C THR A 180 -36.51 35.01 -15.00
N ARG A 181 -35.46 35.80 -14.81
CA ARG A 181 -34.95 36.36 -13.56
C ARG A 181 -35.96 36.32 -12.38
N LYS A 182 -35.69 35.45 -11.40
CA LYS A 182 -35.68 35.73 -9.94
C LYS A 182 -35.39 34.44 -9.15
N ASP A 183 -34.35 34.52 -8.33
CA ASP A 183 -34.21 33.94 -6.99
C ASP A 183 -34.96 32.63 -6.69
N SER A 184 -34.21 31.53 -6.61
CA SER A 184 -34.18 30.60 -5.46
C SER A 184 -33.66 29.22 -5.91
N LEU A 185 -32.94 28.55 -5.01
CA LEU A 185 -32.48 27.15 -5.06
C LEU A 185 -31.25 26.84 -5.95
N ARG A 186 -30.10 27.35 -5.53
CA ARG A 186 -28.80 26.74 -5.82
C ARG A 186 -28.46 25.75 -4.70
N THR A 187 -28.94 24.52 -4.85
CA THR A 187 -28.58 23.37 -4.04
C THR A 187 -27.19 22.87 -4.44
N LEU A 188 -26.26 22.99 -3.48
CA LEU A 188 -25.32 21.95 -3.05
C LEU A 188 -24.59 21.13 -4.13
N THR A 189 -23.40 21.60 -4.50
CA THR A 189 -22.19 20.75 -4.63
C THR A 189 -20.96 21.62 -4.38
N GLU A 190 -20.72 21.94 -3.11
CA GLU A 190 -19.37 22.27 -2.63
C GLU A 190 -18.63 20.94 -2.44
N THR A 191 -17.81 20.57 -3.42
CA THR A 191 -16.68 19.67 -3.16
C THR A 191 -15.40 20.45 -3.38
N THR A 192 -14.88 20.89 -2.25
CA THR A 192 -13.60 21.54 -2.03
C THR A 192 -12.47 20.59 -2.43
N TRP A 193 -11.91 20.77 -3.63
CA TRP A 193 -10.57 20.27 -3.95
C TRP A 193 -9.71 21.45 -4.41
N GLY A 194 -8.72 21.72 -3.57
CA GLY A 194 -7.87 22.90 -3.61
C GLY A 194 -7.19 23.12 -4.95
N SER A 195 -7.25 24.37 -5.38
CA SER A 195 -6.37 24.98 -6.35
C SER A 195 -4.92 24.77 -5.93
N ALA A 196 -4.15 24.00 -6.71
CA ALA A 196 -2.71 23.89 -6.54
C ALA A 196 -2.07 25.16 -7.10
N SER A 197 -1.79 26.12 -6.21
CA SER A 197 -1.02 27.31 -6.52
C SER A 197 0.37 26.93 -7.03
N HIS A 198 0.53 27.09 -8.34
CA HIS A 198 1.70 27.61 -9.03
C HIS A 198 2.82 28.11 -8.11
N SER A 199 3.85 27.29 -7.88
CA SER A 199 5.13 27.72 -7.32
C SER A 199 6.11 27.96 -8.47
N GLN A 200 6.04 29.17 -9.03
CA GLN A 200 7.14 29.78 -9.77
C GLN A 200 8.18 30.23 -8.73
N ARG A 201 9.18 29.38 -8.46
CA ARG A 201 10.33 29.76 -7.63
C ARG A 201 11.35 30.45 -8.51
N SER A 202 11.19 31.78 -8.63
CA SER A 202 12.19 32.69 -9.17
C SER A 202 13.38 32.77 -8.21
N SER A 203 14.55 32.65 -8.83
CA SER A 203 15.86 33.07 -8.35
C SER A 203 15.85 34.52 -7.86
N SER A 204 16.29 34.75 -6.62
CA SER A 204 17.21 35.85 -6.26
C SER A 204 17.56 35.79 -4.77
N GLN A 205 18.80 35.38 -4.56
CA GLN A 205 19.73 35.74 -3.48
C GLN A 205 19.59 37.19 -2.98
N VAL A 206 19.36 37.40 -1.67
CA VAL A 206 20.02 38.44 -0.84
C VAL A 206 20.00 37.97 0.62
N ASP A 207 21.17 38.00 1.25
CA ASP A 207 21.39 37.97 2.70
C ASP A 207 20.43 38.91 3.45
N HIS A 208 19.88 38.46 4.59
CA HIS A 208 19.92 39.25 5.82
C HIS A 208 19.62 38.35 7.02
N ASP A 209 20.72 38.08 7.71
CA ASP A 209 20.85 37.81 9.13
C ASP A 209 19.96 38.74 9.97
N LEU A 210 19.12 38.16 10.85
CA LEU A 210 18.73 38.69 12.17
C LEU A 210 17.64 37.81 12.81
N GLY A 211 18.03 37.18 13.92
CA GLY A 211 17.19 36.34 14.75
C GLY A 211 15.89 37.03 15.20
N ARG A 212 14.78 36.35 14.94
CA ARG A 212 13.50 36.64 15.58
C ARG A 212 12.84 35.33 15.94
N ASN A 213 12.76 35.08 17.25
CA ASN A 213 12.01 33.99 17.88
C ASN A 213 10.61 33.89 17.26
N ARG A 214 10.44 32.98 16.30
CA ARG A 214 9.15 32.53 15.83
C ARG A 214 8.72 31.39 16.73
N ILE A 215 7.64 31.65 17.47
CA ILE A 215 6.80 30.62 18.06
C ILE A 215 6.50 29.62 16.93
N PRO A 216 6.77 28.31 17.10
CA PRO A 216 6.55 27.34 16.05
C PRO A 216 5.05 27.29 15.74
N GLU A 217 4.67 27.87 14.60
CA GLU A 217 3.44 27.56 13.89
C GLU A 217 3.40 26.04 13.73
N HIS A 218 2.52 25.38 14.48
CA HIS A 218 2.18 23.96 14.36
C HIS A 218 1.37 23.70 13.07
N ASP A 219 1.81 24.28 11.96
CA ASP A 219 1.16 24.16 10.67
C ASP A 219 1.65 22.89 9.98
N SER A 220 0.71 21.97 9.79
CA SER A 220 0.90 20.62 9.29
C SER A 220 1.68 19.76 10.27
N ALA A 221 1.02 19.34 11.35
CA ALA A 221 1.41 18.17 12.12
C ALA A 221 1.58 17.00 11.14
N THR A 222 2.81 16.83 10.63
CA THR A 222 3.28 15.66 9.92
C THR A 222 2.92 14.52 10.85
N LEU A 223 1.88 13.77 10.49
CA LEU A 223 1.46 12.61 11.27
C LEU A 223 2.75 11.83 11.58
N PRO A 224 3.05 11.56 12.86
CA PRO A 224 4.28 10.86 13.23
C PRO A 224 4.33 9.62 12.35
N HIS A 225 5.44 9.41 11.64
CA HIS A 225 5.52 8.36 10.61
C HIS A 225 5.21 7.01 11.26
N ILE A 226 3.96 6.56 11.12
CA ILE A 226 3.43 5.39 11.83
C ILE A 226 3.95 4.16 11.09
N ARG A 227 5.10 3.62 11.52
CA ARG A 227 5.70 2.42 10.92
C ARG A 227 5.72 1.27 11.92
N GLN A 228 5.50 0.05 11.45
CA GLN A 228 5.51 -1.16 12.27
C GLN A 228 6.88 -1.39 12.92
N ALA A 229 7.97 -1.03 12.23
CA ALA A 229 9.33 -1.01 12.78
C ALA A 229 9.72 -2.33 13.45
N ARG A 230 9.38 -3.46 12.81
CA ARG A 230 9.61 -4.83 13.30
C ARG A 230 8.84 -5.23 14.57
N ARG A 231 7.88 -4.43 15.03
CA ARG A 231 6.95 -4.84 16.10
C ARG A 231 6.00 -5.91 15.56
N ASP A 232 5.53 -6.79 16.45
CA ASP A 232 4.42 -7.66 16.09
C ASP A 232 3.17 -6.84 15.74
N LEU A 233 2.23 -7.47 15.03
CA LEU A 233 1.05 -6.79 14.52
C LEU A 233 0.13 -6.31 15.67
N GLU A 234 0.18 -6.98 16.82
CA GLU A 234 -0.59 -6.66 18.02
C GLU A 234 -0.06 -5.42 18.74
N ALA A 235 1.23 -5.39 19.10
CA ALA A 235 1.88 -4.23 19.71
C ALA A 235 1.91 -3.03 18.75
N TYR A 236 2.00 -3.28 17.44
CA TYR A 236 1.83 -2.21 16.46
C TYR A 236 0.42 -1.62 16.54
N LEU A 237 -0.64 -2.44 16.51
CA LEU A 237 -2.02 -2.00 16.63
C LEU A 237 -2.26 -1.20 17.93
N SER A 238 -1.79 -1.71 19.08
CA SER A 238 -1.90 -1.00 20.36
C SER A 238 -1.18 0.34 20.35
N SER A 239 0.04 0.40 19.79
CA SER A 239 0.80 1.65 19.74
C SER A 239 0.13 2.72 18.88
N VAL A 240 -0.60 2.33 17.83
CA VAL A 240 -1.31 3.28 16.96
C VAL A 240 -2.64 3.69 17.57
N GLU A 241 -3.27 2.81 18.36
CA GLU A 241 -4.44 3.14 19.17
C GLU A 241 -4.11 4.24 20.20
N ASP A 242 -2.94 4.17 20.83
CA ASP A 242 -2.44 5.21 21.74
C ASP A 242 -2.18 6.56 21.02
N VAL A 243 -1.66 6.51 19.79
CA VAL A 243 -1.46 7.71 18.95
C VAL A 243 -2.82 8.29 18.53
N ARG A 244 -3.80 7.45 18.20
CA ARG A 244 -5.17 7.88 17.86
C ARG A 244 -5.85 8.55 19.05
N ALA A 245 -5.69 8.02 20.26
CA ALA A 245 -6.28 8.59 21.47
C ALA A 245 -5.80 10.02 21.76
N GLN A 246 -4.62 10.40 21.25
CA GLN A 246 -4.05 11.74 21.36
C GLN A 246 -4.56 12.71 20.28
N LEU A 247 -5.23 12.22 19.23
CA LEU A 247 -5.72 13.04 18.13
C LEU A 247 -7.19 13.48 18.37
N PRO A 248 -7.57 14.71 17.97
CA PRO A 248 -8.94 15.19 18.12
C PRO A 248 -9.95 14.31 17.34
N PRO A 249 -11.09 13.90 17.94
CA PRO A 249 -12.05 12.95 17.35
C PRO A 249 -12.61 13.33 15.98
N ARG A 250 -12.51 14.60 15.58
CA ARG A 250 -13.15 15.15 14.38
C ARG A 250 -12.24 15.28 13.17
N LYS A 251 -10.93 15.00 13.31
CA LYS A 251 -9.99 15.17 12.19
C LYS A 251 -9.23 13.88 11.95
N ARG A 252 -9.57 13.26 10.81
CA ARG A 252 -8.70 12.42 9.99
C ARG A 252 -8.50 10.97 10.47
N GLU A 253 -9.58 10.30 10.88
CA GLU A 253 -9.57 8.84 11.01
C GLU A 253 -9.07 8.15 9.73
N GLY A 254 -9.45 8.66 8.56
CA GLY A 254 -8.98 8.16 7.28
C GLY A 254 -7.46 8.25 7.09
N GLU A 255 -6.83 9.35 7.51
CA GLU A 255 -5.37 9.51 7.35
C GLU A 255 -4.58 8.62 8.32
N VAL A 256 -5.08 8.42 9.55
CA VAL A 256 -4.46 7.49 10.51
C VAL A 256 -4.56 6.06 10.02
N VAL A 257 -5.73 5.67 9.48
CA VAL A 257 -5.94 4.35 8.88
C VAL A 257 -5.03 4.14 7.68
N GLU A 258 -4.92 5.13 6.79
CA GLU A 258 -4.04 5.04 5.63
C GLU A 258 -2.56 5.00 6.01
N ALA A 259 -2.14 5.80 6.99
CA ALA A 259 -0.79 5.77 7.52
C ALA A 259 -0.46 4.42 8.17
N PHE A 260 -1.39 3.85 8.94
CA PHE A 260 -1.23 2.52 9.54
C PHE A 260 -1.00 1.44 8.48
N VAL A 261 -1.87 1.41 7.46
CA VAL A 261 -1.80 0.38 6.41
C VAL A 261 -0.50 0.52 5.60
N ARG A 262 -0.13 1.75 5.22
CA ARG A 262 1.16 2.02 4.55
C ARG A 262 2.37 1.67 5.42
N GLY A 263 2.21 1.69 6.74
CA GLY A 263 3.24 1.40 7.75
C GLY A 263 3.48 -0.07 8.06
N LEU A 264 2.66 -1.00 7.55
CA LEU A 264 2.81 -2.46 7.76
C LEU A 264 4.05 -2.99 7.03
N ASP A 265 4.91 -3.75 7.70
CA ASP A 265 6.18 -4.23 7.14
C ASP A 265 5.98 -5.37 6.12
N ASP A 266 5.01 -6.27 6.35
CA ASP A 266 4.71 -7.38 5.44
C ASP A 266 3.75 -6.95 4.32
N ALA A 267 4.25 -6.95 3.08
CA ALA A 267 3.47 -6.60 1.89
C ALA A 267 2.26 -7.53 1.68
N GLY A 268 2.36 -8.79 2.12
CA GLY A 268 1.28 -9.76 2.01
C GLY A 268 0.09 -9.42 2.92
N THR A 269 0.34 -9.17 4.21
CA THR A 269 -0.68 -8.70 5.16
C THR A 269 -1.22 -7.35 4.73
N ARG A 270 -0.36 -6.41 4.30
CA ARG A 270 -0.79 -5.10 3.80
C ARG A 270 -1.85 -5.21 2.71
N ARG A 271 -1.56 -5.94 1.62
CA ARG A 271 -2.52 -6.14 0.52
C ARG A 271 -3.83 -6.78 1.00
N ARG A 272 -3.78 -7.77 1.90
CA ARG A 272 -5.00 -8.42 2.43
C ARG A 272 -5.83 -7.50 3.31
N VAL A 273 -5.18 -6.61 4.07
CA VAL A 273 -5.86 -5.61 4.88
C VAL A 273 -6.51 -4.56 3.96
N GLU A 274 -5.77 -4.04 2.97
CA GLU A 274 -6.29 -3.12 1.93
C GLU A 274 -7.53 -3.70 1.22
N ASP A 275 -7.44 -4.92 0.68
CA ASP A 275 -8.55 -5.57 -0.03
C ASP A 275 -9.81 -5.75 0.82
N LYS A 276 -9.65 -5.95 2.14
CA LYS A 276 -10.78 -6.07 3.08
C LYS A 276 -11.33 -4.70 3.45
N MET A 277 -10.46 -3.70 3.61
CA MET A 277 -10.81 -2.31 3.89
C MET A 277 -11.60 -1.69 2.73
N ASP A 278 -11.22 -1.97 1.49
CA ASP A 278 -11.94 -1.47 0.30
C ASP A 278 -13.37 -2.00 0.20
N ARG A 279 -13.63 -3.20 0.75
CA ARG A 279 -14.97 -3.81 0.77
C ARG A 279 -15.81 -3.37 1.97
N ALA A 280 -15.18 -3.17 3.13
CA ALA A 280 -15.86 -2.92 4.40
C ALA A 280 -15.92 -1.43 4.77
N GLY A 281 -15.12 -0.58 4.14
CA GLY A 281 -15.04 0.86 4.37
C GLY A 281 -13.80 1.30 5.16
N TRP A 282 -13.34 2.52 4.88
CA TRP A 282 -12.13 3.13 5.45
C TRP A 282 -12.37 3.79 6.82
N SER A 283 -12.58 2.97 7.85
CA SER A 283 -12.74 3.41 9.25
C SER A 283 -11.82 2.65 10.21
N TRP A 284 -11.46 3.27 11.34
CA TRP A 284 -10.57 2.65 12.33
C TRP A 284 -11.15 1.37 12.94
N ASP A 285 -12.45 1.37 13.26
CA ASP A 285 -13.08 0.20 13.90
C ASP A 285 -13.08 -1.01 12.95
N THR A 286 -13.25 -0.75 11.65
CA THR A 286 -13.15 -1.76 10.59
C THR A 286 -11.72 -2.28 10.46
N LEU A 287 -10.73 -1.38 10.44
CA LEU A 287 -9.31 -1.72 10.43
C LEU A 287 -8.94 -2.60 11.63
N ALA A 288 -9.27 -2.17 12.85
CA ALA A 288 -8.97 -2.89 14.08
C ALA A 288 -9.58 -4.31 14.07
N LYS A 289 -10.83 -4.45 13.62
CA LYS A 289 -11.48 -5.75 13.47
C LYS A 289 -10.78 -6.64 12.43
N ILE A 290 -10.41 -6.08 11.28
CA ILE A 290 -9.70 -6.82 10.22
C ILE A 290 -8.32 -7.29 10.70
N VAL A 291 -7.57 -6.41 11.38
CA VAL A 291 -6.23 -6.69 11.88
C VAL A 291 -6.27 -7.77 12.97
N ARG A 292 -7.21 -7.69 13.93
CA ARG A 292 -7.40 -8.75 14.94
C ARG A 292 -7.70 -10.11 14.31
N ASN A 293 -8.57 -10.16 13.31
CA ASN A 293 -8.81 -11.40 12.55
C ASN A 293 -7.57 -11.92 11.82
N GLU A 294 -6.69 -11.03 11.35
CA GLU A 294 -5.45 -11.42 10.70
C GLU A 294 -4.42 -11.95 11.72
N ILE A 295 -4.33 -11.34 12.91
CA ILE A 295 -3.53 -11.83 14.05
C ILE A 295 -3.99 -13.25 14.42
N GLU A 296 -5.29 -13.46 14.65
CA GLU A 296 -5.86 -14.78 14.93
C GLU A 296 -5.52 -15.79 13.82
N ARG A 297 -5.58 -15.37 12.55
CA ARG A 297 -5.22 -16.22 11.42
C ARG A 297 -3.74 -16.58 11.38
N GLN A 298 -2.85 -15.69 11.84
CA GLN A 298 -1.41 -15.98 11.92
C GLN A 298 -1.09 -16.95 13.06
N HIS A 299 -1.82 -16.89 14.18
CA HIS A 299 -1.61 -17.80 15.31
C HIS A 299 -2.23 -19.19 15.10
N LYS A 300 -3.31 -19.31 14.31
CA LYS A 300 -4.00 -20.59 14.05
C LYS A 300 -3.14 -21.69 13.37
N PRO A 301 -2.32 -21.43 12.33
CA PRO A 301 -1.56 -22.49 11.66
C PRO A 301 -0.44 -23.10 12.51
N ALA A 302 0.02 -22.43 13.57
CA ALA A 302 1.07 -22.99 14.44
C ALA A 302 0.60 -24.19 15.28
N LEU A 303 -0.71 -24.34 15.50
CA LEU A 303 -1.29 -25.40 16.32
C LEU A 303 -1.80 -26.60 15.51
N GLU A 304 -2.24 -26.39 14.27
CA GLU A 304 -2.80 -27.48 13.45
C GLU A 304 -1.73 -28.33 12.75
N VAL A 305 -0.56 -27.76 12.42
CA VAL A 305 0.55 -28.54 11.82
C VAL A 305 1.12 -29.59 12.78
N LYS A 306 1.00 -29.38 14.11
CA LYS A 306 1.43 -30.37 15.11
C LYS A 306 0.48 -31.57 15.28
N ARG A 307 -0.75 -31.53 14.72
CA ARG A 307 -1.66 -32.69 14.75
C ARG A 307 -1.60 -33.57 13.49
N ALA A 308 -1.10 -33.05 12.37
CA ALA A 308 -1.01 -33.83 11.12
C ALA A 308 0.24 -34.72 11.02
N VAL A 309 1.30 -34.47 11.80
CA VAL A 309 2.58 -35.22 11.68
C VAL A 309 2.67 -36.43 12.63
N LYS A 310 1.66 -36.67 13.49
CA LYS A 310 1.69 -37.77 14.47
C LYS A 310 0.73 -38.94 14.16
N GLY A 311 0.37 -39.13 12.89
CA GLY A 311 -0.57 -40.17 12.51
C GLY A 311 -0.49 -40.58 11.04
N ASP A 312 0.71 -40.86 10.53
CA ASP A 312 0.87 -41.65 9.30
C ASP A 312 2.32 -42.17 9.19
N VAL A 313 2.68 -43.07 10.11
CA VAL A 313 3.82 -43.99 9.93
C VAL A 313 3.32 -45.37 10.33
N GLU A 314 2.44 -45.95 9.52
CA GLU A 314 2.22 -47.39 9.48
C GLU A 314 2.21 -47.80 8.00
N GLU A 315 3.42 -48.02 7.50
CA GLU A 315 3.78 -49.25 6.80
C GLU A 315 2.76 -49.76 5.76
N ARG A 316 2.78 -49.14 4.57
CA ARG A 316 2.28 -49.78 3.35
C ARG A 316 3.31 -50.82 2.89
N VAL A 317 3.19 -52.04 3.41
CA VAL A 317 3.66 -53.24 2.70
C VAL A 317 2.62 -53.57 1.63
N GLU A 318 3.03 -53.46 0.37
CA GLU A 318 2.27 -53.91 -0.79
C GLU A 318 2.09 -55.43 -0.71
N VAL A 319 0.84 -55.88 -0.50
CA VAL A 319 0.43 -57.25 -0.80
C VAL A 319 -0.67 -57.19 -1.84
N ILE A 320 -0.30 -57.66 -3.03
CA ILE A 320 -1.18 -58.00 -4.14
C ILE A 320 -2.14 -59.10 -3.66
N GLN A 321 -3.46 -58.86 -3.66
CA GLN A 321 -4.46 -59.93 -3.82
C GLN A 321 -5.87 -59.40 -4.18
N ALA A 322 -6.32 -59.86 -5.35
CA ALA A 322 -7.64 -60.25 -5.86
C ALA A 322 -8.96 -59.51 -5.46
N PRO A 323 -9.94 -59.46 -6.40
CA PRO A 323 -11.23 -58.82 -6.19
C PRO A 323 -12.28 -59.83 -5.69
N GLY A 324 -12.89 -59.51 -4.55
CA GLY A 324 -14.11 -60.20 -4.11
C GLY A 324 -14.29 -60.16 -2.60
N GLU A 325 -15.50 -59.79 -2.19
CA GLU A 325 -16.15 -60.06 -0.91
C GLU A 325 -16.19 -58.97 0.18
N ALA A 326 -17.46 -58.61 0.44
CA ALA A 326 -18.08 -58.27 1.72
C ALA A 326 -17.48 -57.13 2.55
N HIS A 327 -18.10 -55.96 2.40
CA HIS A 327 -18.10 -54.90 3.41
C HIS A 327 -18.67 -55.40 4.75
N MET A 328 -17.77 -55.71 5.69
CA MET A 328 -18.09 -55.83 7.11
C MET A 328 -17.79 -54.48 7.79
N SER A 329 -18.86 -53.83 8.24
CA SER A 329 -18.84 -52.58 9.01
C SER A 329 -18.13 -52.77 10.35
N ARG A 330 -17.00 -52.07 10.54
CA ARG A 330 -16.26 -52.09 11.80
C ARG A 330 -17.05 -51.38 12.92
N PRO A 331 -17.10 -51.95 14.15
CA PRO A 331 -17.80 -51.34 15.27
C PRO A 331 -17.06 -50.10 15.78
N ARG A 332 -17.80 -49.00 15.95
CA ARG A 332 -17.32 -47.73 16.51
C ARG A 332 -16.81 -47.94 17.94
N LYS A 333 -15.53 -47.66 18.19
CA LYS A 333 -14.93 -47.68 19.53
C LYS A 333 -15.55 -46.56 20.39
N LYS A 334 -16.19 -46.94 21.49
CA LYS A 334 -16.76 -46.01 22.48
C LYS A 334 -15.65 -45.18 23.14
N GLN A 335 -15.78 -43.86 23.05
CA GLN A 335 -14.91 -42.87 23.68
C GLN A 335 -14.98 -43.04 25.21
N ARG A 336 -13.86 -43.44 25.84
CA ARG A 336 -13.75 -43.54 27.29
C ARG A 336 -13.77 -42.13 27.89
N ARG A 337 -14.58 -41.94 28.93
CA ARG A 337 -14.72 -40.67 29.65
C ARG A 337 -13.40 -40.34 30.35
N PHE A 338 -12.96 -39.10 30.21
CA PHE A 338 -11.78 -38.56 30.87
C PHE A 338 -12.11 -38.38 32.36
N ILE A 339 -11.30 -38.96 33.25
CA ILE A 339 -11.39 -38.73 34.69
C ILE A 339 -10.33 -37.66 35.02
N PRO A 340 -10.70 -36.48 35.55
CA PRO A 340 -9.73 -35.49 35.98
C PRO A 340 -8.94 -36.04 37.15
N ILE A 341 -7.61 -36.10 37.00
CA ILE A 341 -6.70 -36.41 38.11
C ILE A 341 -6.61 -35.13 38.94
N VAL A 342 -7.22 -35.15 40.12
CA VAL A 342 -7.06 -34.10 41.14
C VAL A 342 -5.71 -34.34 41.81
N PRO A 343 -4.78 -33.35 41.83
CA PRO A 343 -3.56 -33.44 42.61
C PRO A 343 -3.89 -33.61 44.09
N ALA A 344 -3.16 -34.48 44.78
CA ALA A 344 -3.30 -34.62 46.22
C ALA A 344 -2.79 -33.33 46.89
N ASP A 345 -3.63 -32.70 47.72
CA ASP A 345 -3.25 -31.58 48.57
C ASP A 345 -2.18 -32.06 49.58
N GLU A 346 -1.06 -31.35 49.65
CA GLU A 346 0.12 -31.70 50.46
C GLU A 346 0.00 -31.28 51.94
N ASP A 347 -1.21 -31.04 52.46
CA ASP A 347 -1.42 -30.38 53.76
C ASP A 347 -1.43 -31.31 55.00
N ASP A 348 -1.10 -32.60 54.86
CA ASP A 348 -1.16 -33.58 55.98
C ASP A 348 0.22 -33.99 56.56
N LEU A 349 1.29 -33.24 56.30
CA LEU A 349 2.62 -33.52 56.88
C LEU A 349 3.12 -32.40 57.79
N ILE A 350 2.44 -32.22 58.94
CA ILE A 350 3.04 -31.60 60.12
C ILE A 350 2.68 -32.44 61.35
N VAL A 351 3.63 -33.27 61.80
CA VAL A 351 3.72 -33.82 63.16
C VAL A 351 5.13 -33.60 63.67
#